data_AF-A0A2U1VTB8-F1
#
_entry.id   AF-A0A2U1VTB8-F1
#
_cell.length_a   1.000
_cell.length_b   1.000
_cell.length_c   1.000
_cell.angle_alpha   90.00
_cell.angle_beta   90.00
_cell.angle_gamma   90.00
#
_symmetry.space_group_name_H-M   'P 1'
#
loop_
_entity.id
_entity.type
_entity.pdbx_description
1 polymer ?
#
loop_
_entity_poly.entity_id
_entity_poly.type
_entity_poly.pdbx_seq_one_letter_code
_entity_poly.pdbx_strand_id
1 'polypeptide(L)'
;MSGHDEKHLRVIRDALLQHQQWLKRDPPGRGRRADLSFHNLSRLGLNRINLTGAKLAGASLHGSRLVGADLRQADLYCSDLSRANLTGAKLMGVDLRGARVDGAHLSEADLSGADLRKGAIAPCETRRPAGNLDGSTTFVGALLTRAILAECRMAQCDLSGCDLAGANLTGADLSGALLISANLTQATLHKASLTGALLCGARLDDELRHVLERRGIDVDGTGLLSLAERLADALSAHQLWVDHVGKAGARLEMQRADLRGCTFANQMLSAASLRFCGLRGADFSGAKLVMADLSYSDLRDADFTSADLSGCNLRGANLAGAKLWRARLNAVDVVGDGSRMWPTNLAGASLTGADLRDASLARAVLHGTDLTAIKSSAHTLKGADLSLALGLGGAVAVAVGRA
;
A
#
# COMPACT_ATOMS: atom_id res chain seq x y z
N MET A 1 13.55 15.06 25.12
CA MET A 1 13.96 15.59 23.79
C MET A 1 15.40 16.03 23.92
N SER A 2 16.28 15.61 23.02
CA SER A 2 17.72 15.86 23.13
C SER A 2 18.05 17.30 22.67
N GLY A 3 19.15 17.89 23.14
CA GLY A 3 19.58 19.23 22.71
C GLY A 3 19.91 19.35 21.20
N HIS A 4 20.05 18.20 20.50
CA HIS A 4 20.21 18.15 19.05
C HIS A 4 18.87 18.39 18.32
N ASP A 5 17.78 17.82 18.84
CA ASP A 5 16.42 18.00 18.28
C ASP A 5 15.99 19.46 18.36
N GLU A 6 16.34 20.16 19.44
CA GLU A 6 15.95 21.55 19.64
C GLU A 6 16.65 22.50 18.65
N LYS A 7 17.95 22.26 18.39
CA LYS A 7 18.69 23.01 17.36
C LYS A 7 18.11 22.76 15.96
N HIS A 8 17.77 21.50 15.64
CA HIS A 8 17.15 21.16 14.36
C HIS A 8 15.78 21.83 14.18
N LEU A 9 14.94 21.82 15.21
CA LEU A 9 13.64 22.48 15.20
C LEU A 9 13.75 24.00 15.05
N ARG A 10 14.80 24.63 15.60
CA ARG A 10 15.08 26.06 15.37
C ARG A 10 15.39 26.34 13.90
N VAL A 11 16.23 25.52 13.27
CA VAL A 11 16.54 25.64 11.82
C VAL A 11 15.27 25.54 10.97
N ILE A 12 14.42 24.55 11.26
CA ILE A 12 13.13 24.40 10.57
C ILE A 12 12.25 25.64 10.79
N ARG A 13 12.10 26.09 12.05
CA ARG A 13 11.29 27.27 12.37
C ARG A 13 11.79 28.52 11.63
N ASP A 14 13.09 28.74 11.60
CA ASP A 14 13.70 29.88 10.91
C ASP A 14 13.47 29.79 9.40
N ALA A 15 13.59 28.61 8.80
CA ALA A 15 13.28 28.39 7.39
C ALA A 15 11.80 28.71 7.07
N LEU A 16 10.88 28.29 7.94
CA LEU A 16 9.44 28.57 7.80
C LEU A 16 9.13 30.07 7.94
N LEU A 17 9.75 30.76 8.89
CA LEU A 17 9.59 32.20 9.08
C LEU A 17 10.13 33.00 7.88
N GLN A 18 11.29 32.61 7.37
CA GLN A 18 11.88 33.20 6.18
C GLN A 18 11.01 32.97 4.94
N HIS A 19 10.36 31.82 4.84
CA HIS A 19 9.43 31.51 3.75
C HIS A 19 8.15 32.31 3.84
N GLN A 20 7.61 32.51 5.04
CA GLN A 20 6.44 33.35 5.25
C GLN A 20 6.74 34.82 4.87
N GLN A 21 7.93 35.33 5.19
CA GLN A 21 8.35 36.67 4.77
C GLN A 21 8.48 36.74 3.23
N TRP A 22 9.06 35.72 2.61
CA TRP A 22 9.18 35.61 1.17
C TRP A 22 7.83 35.62 0.44
N LEU A 23 6.80 34.97 1.01
CA LEU A 23 5.44 34.95 0.48
C LEU A 23 4.75 36.32 0.57
N LYS A 24 5.00 37.11 1.64
CA LYS A 24 4.39 38.44 1.82
C LYS A 24 4.87 39.46 0.78
N ARG A 25 6.08 39.28 0.23
CA ARG A 25 6.71 40.19 -0.74
C ARG A 25 6.76 41.66 -0.29
N ASP A 26 6.74 41.90 1.01
CA ASP A 26 6.69 43.24 1.61
C ASP A 26 7.56 43.32 2.87
N PRO A 27 8.66 44.10 2.88
CA PRO A 27 9.24 44.79 1.71
C PRO A 27 9.81 43.79 0.68
N PRO A 28 9.87 44.16 -0.62
CA PRO A 28 10.39 43.29 -1.66
C PRO A 28 11.84 42.87 -1.37
N GLY A 29 12.13 41.58 -1.52
CA GLY A 29 13.45 40.99 -1.26
C GLY A 29 13.68 40.46 0.17
N ARG A 30 12.71 40.60 1.08
CA ARG A 30 12.79 40.00 2.42
C ARG A 30 12.34 38.54 2.41
N GLY A 31 13.13 37.67 3.06
CA GLY A 31 12.83 36.25 3.16
C GLY A 31 13.45 35.40 2.04
N ARG A 32 13.34 34.08 2.15
CA ARG A 32 13.71 33.13 1.10
C ARG A 32 12.75 31.94 1.07
N ARG A 33 12.60 31.32 -0.11
CA ARG A 33 11.87 30.04 -0.29
C ARG A 33 12.42 29.02 0.70
N ALA A 34 11.55 28.31 1.42
CA ALA A 34 11.99 27.32 2.40
C ALA A 34 12.82 26.25 1.69
N ASP A 35 14.00 25.97 2.22
CA ASP A 35 14.77 24.77 1.88
C ASP A 35 14.76 23.85 3.08
N LEU A 36 13.91 22.84 3.00
CA LEU A 36 13.71 21.80 3.99
C LEU A 36 14.13 20.43 3.42
N SER A 37 14.92 20.44 2.34
CA SER A 37 15.39 19.22 1.70
C SER A 37 16.17 18.36 2.70
N PHE A 38 15.89 17.07 2.75
CA PHE A 38 16.48 16.09 3.68
C PHE A 38 16.29 16.39 5.18
N HIS A 39 15.40 17.32 5.56
CA HIS A 39 15.11 17.58 6.97
C HIS A 39 14.09 16.58 7.53
N ASN A 40 14.14 16.36 8.85
CA ASN A 40 13.17 15.53 9.54
C ASN A 40 12.03 16.40 10.09
N LEU A 41 10.90 16.34 9.41
CA LEU A 41 9.63 17.01 9.74
C LEU A 41 8.60 16.00 10.28
N SER A 42 9.04 14.78 10.61
CA SER A 42 8.16 13.70 11.05
C SER A 42 7.34 14.11 12.26
N ARG A 43 6.04 13.80 12.23
CA ARG A 43 5.08 14.04 13.32
C ARG A 43 4.91 15.51 13.72
N LEU A 44 5.46 16.46 12.96
CA LEU A 44 5.26 17.89 13.24
C LEU A 44 3.83 18.32 12.90
N GLY A 45 3.33 19.30 13.66
CA GLY A 45 2.07 19.98 13.38
C GLY A 45 2.28 21.16 12.44
N LEU A 46 1.97 20.95 11.16
CA LEU A 46 2.13 21.90 10.06
C LEU A 46 0.78 22.21 9.39
N ASN A 47 -0.32 22.13 10.15
CA ASN A 47 -1.67 22.39 9.64
C ASN A 47 -1.78 23.81 9.07
N ARG A 48 -2.40 23.95 7.89
CA ARG A 48 -2.63 25.22 7.20
C ARG A 48 -1.38 26.05 6.92
N ILE A 49 -0.19 25.44 6.99
CA ILE A 49 1.05 26.13 6.65
C ILE A 49 1.07 26.44 5.15
N ASN A 50 1.60 27.60 4.79
CA ASN A 50 1.88 27.91 3.40
C ASN A 50 3.34 27.58 3.09
N LEU A 51 3.53 26.52 2.32
CA LEU A 51 4.77 26.00 1.78
C LEU A 51 4.72 26.02 0.23
N THR A 52 4.01 26.99 -0.35
CA THR A 52 3.90 27.14 -1.81
C THR A 52 5.30 27.26 -2.40
N GLY A 53 5.66 26.34 -3.27
CA GLY A 53 6.98 26.22 -3.83
C GLY A 53 8.01 25.61 -2.89
N ALA A 54 7.87 25.44 -1.59
CA ALA A 54 8.98 24.99 -0.73
C ALA A 54 9.78 23.78 -1.28
N LYS A 55 11.11 23.78 -1.09
CA LYS A 55 11.95 22.63 -1.41
C LYS A 55 11.91 21.65 -0.26
N LEU A 56 11.37 20.47 -0.51
CA LEU A 56 11.18 19.39 0.47
C LEU A 56 11.74 18.07 -0.08
N ALA A 57 12.63 18.13 -1.09
CA ALA A 57 13.23 16.96 -1.71
C ALA A 57 13.93 16.10 -0.66
N GLY A 58 13.61 14.80 -0.63
CA GLY A 58 14.17 13.85 0.33
C GLY A 58 13.77 14.08 1.79
N ALA A 59 12.89 15.02 2.10
CA ALA A 59 12.48 15.31 3.48
C ALA A 59 11.62 14.17 4.06
N SER A 60 11.72 13.96 5.38
CA SER A 60 10.87 13.01 6.10
C SER A 60 9.71 13.74 6.73
N LEU A 61 8.51 13.55 6.21
CA LEU A 61 7.22 14.08 6.68
C LEU A 61 6.35 12.98 7.29
N HIS A 62 6.95 11.84 7.63
CA HIS A 62 6.27 10.66 8.14
C HIS A 62 5.39 11.00 9.35
N GLY A 63 4.10 10.67 9.25
CA GLY A 63 3.12 10.93 10.32
C GLY A 63 2.90 12.40 10.67
N SER A 64 3.37 13.35 9.85
CA SER A 64 3.15 14.79 10.08
C SER A 64 1.68 15.17 9.86
N ARG A 65 1.23 16.27 10.48
CA ARG A 65 -0.11 16.83 10.28
C ARG A 65 -0.02 18.05 9.38
N LEU A 66 -0.55 17.94 8.17
CA LEU A 66 -0.54 18.94 7.10
C LEU A 66 -1.99 19.25 6.65
N VAL A 67 -2.95 19.16 7.57
CA VAL A 67 -4.37 19.38 7.26
C VAL A 67 -4.56 20.79 6.71
N GLY A 68 -5.09 20.88 5.49
CA GLY A 68 -5.29 22.15 4.78
C GLY A 68 -4.00 22.93 4.45
N ALA A 69 -2.83 22.29 4.49
CA ALA A 69 -1.57 22.93 4.11
C ALA A 69 -1.56 23.32 2.62
N ASP A 70 -0.87 24.40 2.28
CA ASP A 70 -0.68 24.86 0.92
C ASP A 70 0.72 24.50 0.44
N LEU A 71 0.82 23.47 -0.38
CA LEU A 71 2.04 22.87 -0.94
C LEU A 71 2.06 23.00 -2.47
N ARG A 72 1.28 23.93 -3.05
CA ARG A 72 1.23 24.13 -4.50
C ARG A 72 2.63 24.36 -5.05
N GLN A 73 2.99 23.67 -6.13
CA GLN A 73 4.30 23.77 -6.79
C GLN A 73 5.51 23.45 -5.87
N ALA A 74 5.29 22.81 -4.72
CA ALA A 74 6.39 22.37 -3.87
C ALA A 74 7.16 21.22 -4.53
N ASP A 75 8.43 21.08 -4.15
CA ASP A 75 9.28 19.98 -4.60
C ASP A 75 9.31 18.93 -3.47
N LEU A 76 8.55 17.86 -3.63
CA LEU A 76 8.49 16.70 -2.71
C LEU A 76 9.20 15.48 -3.29
N TYR A 77 10.13 15.68 -4.24
CA TYR A 77 10.87 14.63 -4.89
C TYR A 77 11.53 13.68 -3.88
N CYS A 78 11.27 12.38 -3.97
CA CYS A 78 11.79 11.36 -3.06
C CYS A 78 11.55 11.63 -1.55
N SER A 79 10.52 12.37 -1.19
CA SER A 79 10.14 12.59 0.21
C SER A 79 9.39 11.38 0.80
N ASP A 80 9.33 11.31 2.13
CA ASP A 80 8.50 10.32 2.85
C ASP A 80 7.30 11.02 3.50
N LEU A 81 6.13 10.82 2.91
CA LEU A 81 4.83 11.30 3.40
C LEU A 81 4.02 10.16 4.04
N SER A 82 4.62 8.99 4.28
CA SER A 82 3.89 7.84 4.80
C SER A 82 3.17 8.17 6.10
N ARG A 83 1.89 7.78 6.17
CA ARG A 83 0.99 8.06 7.31
C ARG A 83 0.79 9.55 7.64
N ALA A 84 1.22 10.49 6.78
CA ALA A 84 0.96 11.91 6.99
C ALA A 84 -0.53 12.22 6.78
N ASN A 85 -1.03 13.24 7.49
CA ASN A 85 -2.39 13.73 7.30
C ASN A 85 -2.40 14.99 6.44
N LEU A 86 -2.74 14.85 5.17
CA LEU A 86 -2.86 15.87 4.13
C LEU A 86 -4.34 16.15 3.77
N THR A 87 -5.29 15.85 4.67
CA THR A 87 -6.72 16.08 4.41
C THR A 87 -6.96 17.54 3.99
N GLY A 88 -7.60 17.74 2.85
CA GLY A 88 -7.87 19.06 2.27
C GLY A 88 -6.64 19.90 1.90
N ALA A 89 -5.45 19.30 1.82
CA ALA A 89 -4.23 20.02 1.42
C ALA A 89 -4.24 20.40 -0.06
N LYS A 90 -3.59 21.52 -0.39
CA LYS A 90 -3.43 22.01 -1.77
C LYS A 90 -2.07 21.58 -2.30
N LEU A 91 -2.05 20.65 -3.22
CA LEU A 91 -0.87 20.00 -3.81
C LEU A 91 -0.79 20.23 -5.33
N MET A 92 -1.51 21.24 -5.86
CA MET A 92 -1.57 21.50 -7.30
C MET A 92 -0.17 21.69 -7.92
N GLY A 93 0.15 20.86 -8.90
CA GLY A 93 1.43 20.82 -9.62
C GLY A 93 2.65 20.54 -8.75
N VAL A 94 2.49 19.80 -7.65
CA VAL A 94 3.59 19.33 -6.82
C VAL A 94 4.43 18.26 -7.56
N ASP A 95 5.73 18.21 -7.30
CA ASP A 95 6.59 17.12 -7.76
C ASP A 95 6.69 16.05 -6.68
N LEU A 96 6.10 14.88 -6.92
CA LEU A 96 6.06 13.72 -6.03
C LEU A 96 6.84 12.51 -6.58
N ARG A 97 7.68 12.71 -7.60
CA ARG A 97 8.41 11.59 -8.21
C ARG A 97 9.30 10.90 -7.16
N GLY A 98 9.17 9.59 -7.03
CA GLY A 98 9.91 8.77 -6.05
C GLY A 98 9.46 8.94 -4.59
N ALA A 99 8.39 9.69 -4.33
CA ALA A 99 7.87 9.88 -2.98
C ALA A 99 7.17 8.61 -2.46
N ARG A 100 7.28 8.38 -1.15
CA ARG A 100 6.51 7.35 -0.44
C ARG A 100 5.32 8.02 0.25
N VAL A 101 4.11 7.68 -0.17
CA VAL A 101 2.85 8.26 0.34
C VAL A 101 1.95 7.20 0.98
N ASP A 102 2.53 6.05 1.30
CA ASP A 102 1.83 4.88 1.81
C ASP A 102 1.05 5.17 3.10
N GLY A 103 -0.23 4.80 3.11
CA GLY A 103 -1.13 5.00 4.24
C GLY A 103 -1.37 6.47 4.64
N ALA A 104 -1.00 7.44 3.80
CA ALA A 104 -1.29 8.85 4.06
C ALA A 104 -2.79 9.16 3.89
N HIS A 105 -3.29 10.17 4.60
CA HIS A 105 -4.66 10.65 4.47
C HIS A 105 -4.68 11.88 3.56
N LEU A 106 -5.23 11.74 2.37
CA LEU A 106 -5.33 12.73 1.31
C LEU A 106 -6.80 13.00 0.92
N SER A 107 -7.75 12.65 1.78
CA SER A 107 -9.17 12.91 1.53
C SER A 107 -9.39 14.39 1.24
N GLU A 108 -10.11 14.69 0.15
CA GLU A 108 -10.40 16.06 -0.32
C GLU A 108 -9.15 16.90 -0.67
N ALA A 109 -7.97 16.30 -0.78
CA ALA A 109 -6.77 17.02 -1.21
C ALA A 109 -6.81 17.33 -2.72
N ASP A 110 -6.22 18.44 -3.12
CA ASP A 110 -6.13 18.86 -4.52
C ASP A 110 -4.72 18.62 -5.06
N LEU A 111 -4.53 17.52 -5.79
CA LEU A 111 -3.28 17.14 -6.44
C LEU A 111 -3.27 17.52 -7.93
N SER A 112 -4.18 18.37 -8.41
CA SER A 112 -4.34 18.63 -9.85
C SER A 112 -3.01 18.97 -10.54
N GLY A 113 -2.69 18.29 -11.64
CA GLY A 113 -1.46 18.50 -12.40
C GLY A 113 -0.16 18.05 -11.70
N ALA A 114 -0.23 17.35 -10.56
CA ALA A 114 0.95 16.83 -9.88
C ALA A 114 1.71 15.79 -10.73
N ASP A 115 3.04 15.75 -10.55
CA ASP A 115 3.91 14.78 -11.21
C ASP A 115 4.29 13.65 -10.25
N LEU A 116 3.77 12.46 -10.49
CA LEU A 116 3.91 11.27 -9.65
C LEU A 116 4.61 10.14 -10.41
N ARG A 117 5.19 10.41 -11.58
CA ARG A 117 5.94 9.44 -12.37
C ARG A 117 7.12 8.89 -11.58
N LYS A 118 7.67 7.77 -12.04
CA LYS A 118 8.92 7.25 -11.49
C LYS A 118 10.04 8.32 -11.56
N GLY A 119 10.70 8.56 -10.43
CA GLY A 119 11.88 9.43 -10.33
C GLY A 119 13.14 8.73 -10.83
N ALA A 120 14.07 9.51 -11.40
CA ALA A 120 15.41 9.04 -11.73
C ALA A 120 16.37 9.47 -10.62
N ILE A 121 16.74 8.54 -9.73
CA ILE A 121 17.67 8.83 -8.63
C ILE A 121 19.08 8.47 -9.10
N ALA A 122 19.96 9.47 -9.25
CA ALA A 122 21.38 9.21 -9.33
C ALA A 122 21.88 8.76 -7.94
N PRO A 123 22.63 7.65 -7.82
CA PRO A 123 23.17 7.21 -6.54
C PRO A 123 24.06 8.32 -5.97
N CYS A 124 23.63 8.93 -4.86
CA CYS A 124 24.40 9.92 -4.13
C CYS A 124 24.75 9.36 -2.75
N GLU A 125 26.05 9.18 -2.50
CA GLU A 125 26.55 8.52 -1.28
C GLU A 125 26.37 9.37 -0.01
N THR A 126 26.14 10.68 -0.15
CA THR A 126 26.25 11.64 0.97
C THR A 126 24.93 12.00 1.65
N ARG A 127 23.77 11.84 0.99
CA ARG A 127 22.44 12.08 1.58
C ARG A 127 21.43 11.08 1.04
N ARG A 128 20.87 10.26 1.93
CA ARG A 128 19.81 9.31 1.57
C ARG A 128 18.43 10.01 1.67
N PRO A 129 17.63 10.03 0.59
CA PRO A 129 16.27 10.56 0.67
C PRO A 129 15.41 9.66 1.57
N ALA A 130 14.41 10.25 2.21
CA ALA A 130 13.49 9.49 3.07
C ALA A 130 12.53 8.58 2.28
N GLY A 131 12.21 8.93 1.03
CA GLY A 131 11.29 8.21 0.15
C GLY A 131 11.83 6.90 -0.43
N ASN A 132 11.36 6.52 -1.62
CA ASN A 132 11.70 5.25 -2.25
C ASN A 132 13.00 5.34 -3.06
N LEU A 133 13.95 4.46 -2.75
CA LEU A 133 15.30 4.47 -3.34
C LEU A 133 15.34 3.96 -4.79
N ASP A 134 14.33 3.23 -5.22
CA ASP A 134 14.16 2.76 -6.60
C ASP A 134 13.48 3.81 -7.50
N GLY A 135 13.18 4.99 -6.95
CA GLY A 135 12.48 6.07 -7.63
C GLY A 135 10.99 5.78 -7.85
N SER A 136 10.44 4.67 -7.35
CA SER A 136 9.02 4.38 -7.47
C SER A 136 8.20 5.35 -6.63
N THR A 137 7.09 5.84 -7.18
CA THR A 137 6.12 6.61 -6.41
C THR A 137 5.06 5.64 -5.91
N THR A 138 4.87 5.58 -4.59
CA THR A 138 3.93 4.63 -3.97
C THR A 138 2.90 5.38 -3.13
N PHE A 139 1.65 4.95 -3.25
CA PHE A 139 0.49 5.45 -2.49
C PHE A 139 -0.16 4.33 -1.71
N VAL A 140 0.55 3.23 -1.48
CA VAL A 140 -0.09 1.97 -1.12
C VAL A 140 -0.91 2.11 0.16
N GLY A 141 -2.21 1.78 0.09
CA GLY A 141 -3.16 1.93 1.19
C GLY A 141 -3.48 3.37 1.60
N ALA A 142 -3.19 4.37 0.77
CA ALA A 142 -3.53 5.77 1.06
C ALA A 142 -5.04 6.04 0.92
N LEU A 143 -5.54 7.00 1.70
CA LEU A 143 -6.93 7.43 1.67
C LEU A 143 -7.05 8.67 0.79
N LEU A 144 -7.60 8.52 -0.42
CA LEU A 144 -7.76 9.56 -1.45
C LEU A 144 -9.25 9.85 -1.71
N THR A 145 -10.12 9.58 -0.73
CA THR A 145 -11.57 9.78 -0.85
C THR A 145 -11.89 11.22 -1.27
N ARG A 146 -12.61 11.42 -2.37
CA ARG A 146 -12.92 12.74 -2.96
C ARG A 146 -11.71 13.62 -3.27
N ALA A 147 -10.51 13.06 -3.40
CA ALA A 147 -9.34 13.82 -3.82
C ALA A 147 -9.47 14.27 -5.29
N ILE A 148 -8.87 15.41 -5.62
CA ILE A 148 -8.80 15.92 -7.00
C ILE A 148 -7.44 15.53 -7.56
N LEU A 149 -7.44 14.61 -8.53
CA LEU A 149 -6.27 14.08 -9.23
C LEU A 149 -6.35 14.42 -10.73
N ALA A 150 -7.02 15.51 -11.07
CA ALA A 150 -7.23 15.92 -12.45
C ALA A 150 -5.89 16.26 -13.12
N GLU A 151 -5.68 15.75 -14.34
CA GLU A 151 -4.47 15.98 -15.14
C GLU A 151 -3.15 15.55 -14.45
N CYS A 152 -3.21 14.72 -13.40
CA CYS A 152 -2.01 14.21 -12.74
C CYS A 152 -1.24 13.24 -13.65
N ARG A 153 0.09 13.29 -13.55
CA ARG A 153 0.98 12.36 -14.26
C ARG A 153 1.35 11.21 -13.34
N MET A 154 0.65 10.08 -13.46
CA MET A 154 0.72 8.93 -12.55
C MET A 154 1.17 7.65 -13.24
N ALA A 155 1.83 7.75 -14.39
CA ALA A 155 2.30 6.57 -15.11
C ALA A 155 3.22 5.71 -14.23
N GLN A 156 2.93 4.40 -14.20
CA GLN A 156 3.68 3.38 -13.44
C GLN A 156 3.73 3.58 -11.91
N CYS A 157 2.85 4.40 -11.34
CA CYS A 157 2.76 4.53 -9.89
C CYS A 157 2.04 3.34 -9.24
N ASP A 158 2.33 3.09 -7.96
CA ASP A 158 1.67 2.06 -7.18
C ASP A 158 0.55 2.65 -6.33
N LEU A 159 -0.70 2.50 -6.77
CA LEU A 159 -1.94 2.94 -6.10
C LEU A 159 -2.69 1.76 -5.48
N SER A 160 -2.01 0.63 -5.25
CA SER A 160 -2.67 -0.57 -4.79
C SER A 160 -3.25 -0.41 -3.38
N GLY A 161 -4.45 -0.93 -3.15
CA GLY A 161 -5.19 -0.81 -1.90
C GLY A 161 -5.60 0.62 -1.52
N CYS A 162 -5.45 1.61 -2.40
CA CYS A 162 -5.86 2.98 -2.13
C CYS A 162 -7.39 3.10 -2.07
N ASP A 163 -7.89 4.00 -1.22
CA ASP A 163 -9.29 4.43 -1.27
C ASP A 163 -9.45 5.67 -2.17
N LEU A 164 -9.80 5.48 -3.43
CA LEU A 164 -10.07 6.52 -4.43
C LEU A 164 -11.57 6.82 -4.56
N ALA A 165 -12.39 6.48 -3.56
CA ALA A 165 -13.84 6.65 -3.67
C ALA A 165 -14.23 8.11 -3.90
N GLY A 166 -15.01 8.38 -4.96
CA GLY A 166 -15.41 9.73 -5.34
C GLY A 166 -14.28 10.62 -5.86
N ALA A 167 -13.08 10.10 -6.11
CA ALA A 167 -11.95 10.89 -6.57
C ALA A 167 -12.13 11.37 -8.02
N ASN A 168 -11.66 12.59 -8.31
CA ASN A 168 -11.67 13.13 -9.66
C ASN A 168 -10.35 12.83 -10.39
N LEU A 169 -10.37 11.85 -11.30
CA LEU A 169 -9.22 11.42 -12.10
C LEU A 169 -9.30 11.92 -13.56
N THR A 170 -10.02 13.01 -13.80
CA THR A 170 -10.27 13.52 -15.15
C THR A 170 -8.97 13.93 -15.83
N GLY A 171 -8.69 13.39 -17.02
CA GLY A 171 -7.46 13.65 -17.77
C GLY A 171 -6.18 13.12 -17.12
N ALA A 172 -6.27 12.33 -16.05
CA ALA A 172 -5.10 11.75 -15.40
C ALA A 172 -4.42 10.70 -16.29
N ASP A 173 -3.09 10.65 -16.25
CA ASP A 173 -2.29 9.60 -16.89
C ASP A 173 -1.99 8.49 -15.88
N LEU A 174 -2.78 7.41 -15.92
CA LEU A 174 -2.62 6.18 -15.14
C LEU A 174 -1.98 5.06 -15.97
N SER A 175 -1.25 5.38 -17.05
CA SER A 175 -0.69 4.36 -17.93
C SER A 175 0.31 3.47 -17.18
N GLY A 176 0.09 2.15 -17.17
CA GLY A 176 0.89 1.20 -16.40
C GLY A 176 0.77 1.33 -14.88
N ALA A 177 -0.18 2.13 -14.36
CA ALA A 177 -0.39 2.27 -12.93
C ALA A 177 -1.02 1.02 -12.32
N LEU A 178 -0.80 0.83 -11.03
CA LEU A 178 -1.29 -0.34 -10.30
C LEU A 178 -2.42 0.09 -9.39
N LEU A 179 -3.63 -0.35 -9.72
CA LEU A 179 -4.86 -0.06 -9.01
C LEU A 179 -5.40 -1.34 -8.36
N ILE A 180 -4.51 -2.25 -8.00
CA ILE A 180 -4.88 -3.56 -7.47
C ILE A 180 -5.55 -3.40 -6.12
N SER A 181 -6.73 -3.99 -5.94
CA SER A 181 -7.57 -3.81 -4.75
C SER A 181 -7.90 -2.34 -4.41
N ALA A 182 -7.72 -1.41 -5.35
CA ALA A 182 -8.06 0.00 -5.12
C ALA A 182 -9.58 0.20 -5.14
N ASN A 183 -10.09 1.07 -4.29
CA ASN A 183 -11.50 1.44 -4.30
C ASN A 183 -11.74 2.63 -5.22
N LEU A 184 -12.33 2.40 -6.38
CA LEU A 184 -12.65 3.40 -7.41
C LEU A 184 -14.16 3.68 -7.50
N THR A 185 -14.94 3.28 -6.48
CA THR A 185 -16.39 3.58 -6.42
C THR A 185 -16.62 5.10 -6.52
N GLN A 186 -17.57 5.51 -7.36
CA GLN A 186 -17.90 6.91 -7.68
C GLN A 186 -16.75 7.77 -8.24
N ALA A 187 -15.62 7.17 -8.64
CA ALA A 187 -14.50 7.93 -9.20
C ALA A 187 -14.78 8.36 -10.65
N THR A 188 -14.36 9.58 -11.03
CA THR A 188 -14.57 10.10 -12.39
C THR A 188 -13.31 9.94 -13.26
N LEU A 189 -13.37 9.10 -14.30
CA LEU A 189 -12.27 8.78 -15.23
C LEU A 189 -12.44 9.39 -16.64
N HIS A 190 -13.10 10.55 -16.75
CA HIS A 190 -13.28 11.23 -18.04
C HIS A 190 -11.91 11.56 -18.66
N LYS A 191 -11.67 11.08 -19.89
CA LYS A 191 -10.39 11.27 -20.61
C LYS A 191 -9.12 10.77 -19.88
N ALA A 192 -9.25 9.97 -18.82
CA ALA A 192 -8.10 9.35 -18.16
C ALA A 192 -7.47 8.28 -19.06
N SER A 193 -6.14 8.23 -19.14
CA SER A 193 -5.39 7.16 -19.80
C SER A 193 -5.14 6.04 -18.80
N LEU A 194 -5.62 4.83 -19.10
CA LEU A 194 -5.41 3.63 -18.27
C LEU A 194 -4.71 2.52 -19.06
N THR A 195 -3.98 2.88 -20.11
CA THR A 195 -3.29 1.91 -20.97
C THR A 195 -2.31 1.08 -20.15
N GLY A 196 -2.54 -0.23 -20.09
CA GLY A 196 -1.71 -1.15 -19.31
C GLY A 196 -1.84 -1.02 -17.79
N ALA A 197 -2.85 -0.30 -17.28
CA ALA A 197 -3.13 -0.25 -15.86
C ALA A 197 -3.65 -1.60 -15.36
N LEU A 198 -3.23 -2.02 -14.16
CA LEU A 198 -3.69 -3.26 -13.53
C LEU A 198 -4.78 -2.96 -12.51
N LEU A 199 -5.99 -3.48 -12.72
CA LEU A 199 -7.16 -3.23 -11.86
C LEU A 199 -7.65 -4.48 -11.11
N CYS A 200 -6.84 -5.53 -11.04
CA CYS A 200 -7.22 -6.77 -10.35
C CYS A 200 -7.65 -6.47 -8.91
N GLY A 201 -8.85 -6.87 -8.49
CA GLY A 201 -9.32 -6.55 -7.13
C GLY A 201 -10.01 -5.22 -6.96
N ALA A 202 -9.95 -4.33 -7.95
CA ALA A 202 -10.48 -2.99 -7.80
C ALA A 202 -12.00 -3.02 -7.53
N ARG A 203 -12.45 -2.20 -6.58
CA ARG A 203 -13.88 -1.99 -6.32
C ARG A 203 -14.36 -0.89 -7.24
N LEU A 204 -15.38 -1.18 -8.04
CA LEU A 204 -15.91 -0.29 -9.07
C LEU A 204 -17.42 -0.31 -9.02
N ASP A 205 -18.04 0.79 -9.46
CA ASP A 205 -19.48 0.80 -9.75
C ASP A 205 -19.75 0.14 -11.10
N ASP A 206 -20.96 -0.38 -11.30
CA ASP A 206 -21.36 -1.07 -12.54
C ASP A 206 -21.17 -0.19 -13.78
N GLU A 207 -21.47 1.10 -13.68
CA GLU A 207 -21.27 2.07 -14.77
C GLU A 207 -19.78 2.22 -15.12
N LEU A 208 -18.92 2.39 -14.11
CA LEU A 208 -17.49 2.56 -14.29
C LEU A 208 -16.85 1.30 -14.87
N ARG A 209 -17.26 0.13 -14.37
CA ARG A 209 -16.87 -1.17 -14.90
C ARG A 209 -17.19 -1.28 -16.39
N HIS A 210 -18.42 -0.94 -16.79
CA HIS A 210 -18.83 -0.99 -18.19
C HIS A 210 -18.07 0.01 -19.09
N VAL A 211 -17.69 1.18 -18.57
CA VAL A 211 -16.84 2.14 -19.29
C VAL A 211 -15.42 1.59 -19.49
N LEU A 212 -14.84 0.94 -18.48
CA LEU A 212 -13.49 0.36 -18.56
C LEU A 212 -13.45 -0.84 -19.52
N GLU A 213 -14.41 -1.75 -19.42
CA GLU A 213 -14.52 -2.92 -20.31
C GLU A 213 -14.71 -2.51 -21.78
N ARG A 214 -15.53 -1.47 -22.06
CA ARG A 214 -15.66 -0.92 -23.43
C ARG A 214 -14.38 -0.27 -23.97
N ARG A 215 -13.50 0.21 -23.09
CA ARG A 215 -12.16 0.70 -23.46
C ARG A 215 -11.16 -0.44 -23.66
N GLY A 216 -11.57 -1.70 -23.52
CA GLY A 216 -10.71 -2.88 -23.60
C GLY A 216 -9.79 -3.03 -22.39
N ILE A 217 -10.10 -2.35 -21.27
CA ILE A 217 -9.34 -2.45 -20.04
C ILE A 217 -9.88 -3.65 -19.28
N ASP A 218 -8.99 -4.59 -19.02
CA ASP A 218 -9.31 -5.81 -18.34
C ASP A 218 -9.36 -5.59 -16.83
N VAL A 219 -10.57 -5.30 -16.37
CA VAL A 219 -10.86 -4.96 -14.98
C VAL A 219 -10.65 -6.17 -14.08
N ASP A 220 -11.12 -7.32 -14.56
CA ASP A 220 -10.98 -8.55 -13.83
C ASP A 220 -9.55 -9.08 -14.00
N GLY A 221 -8.92 -8.93 -15.18
CA GLY A 221 -7.58 -9.45 -15.55
C GLY A 221 -7.62 -10.67 -16.52
N THR A 222 -8.81 -11.04 -17.02
CA THR A 222 -9.11 -12.21 -17.87
C THR A 222 -8.23 -12.48 -19.12
N GLY A 223 -7.30 -11.59 -19.48
CA GLY A 223 -6.62 -11.52 -20.77
C GLY A 223 -5.17 -11.99 -20.85
N LEU A 224 -4.57 -12.65 -19.85
CA LEU A 224 -3.18 -13.13 -19.94
C LEU A 224 -3.05 -14.67 -19.98
N LEU A 225 -3.45 -15.25 -21.11
CA LEU A 225 -3.28 -16.67 -21.45
C LEU A 225 -1.82 -17.11 -21.74
N SER A 226 -0.82 -16.23 -21.63
CA SER A 226 0.61 -16.58 -21.77
C SER A 226 1.35 -16.76 -20.43
N LEU A 227 0.65 -16.62 -19.30
CA LEU A 227 1.27 -16.66 -17.98
C LEU A 227 1.39 -18.08 -17.43
N ALA A 228 0.56 -19.03 -17.88
CA ALA A 228 0.53 -20.40 -17.35
C ALA A 228 1.84 -21.17 -17.59
N GLU A 229 2.44 -21.05 -18.79
CA GLU A 229 3.73 -21.69 -19.11
C GLU A 229 4.87 -21.07 -18.29
N ARG A 230 4.92 -19.73 -18.23
CA ARG A 230 5.89 -19.00 -17.40
C ARG A 230 5.73 -19.29 -15.91
N LEU A 231 4.50 -19.56 -15.45
CA LEU A 231 4.20 -19.93 -14.08
C LEU A 231 4.74 -21.32 -13.75
N ALA A 232 4.54 -22.31 -14.64
CA ALA A 232 5.05 -23.65 -14.44
C ALA A 232 6.59 -23.68 -14.34
N ASP A 233 7.28 -22.94 -15.22
CA ASP A 233 8.74 -22.82 -15.18
C ASP A 233 9.22 -22.13 -13.90
N ALA A 234 8.56 -21.04 -13.51
CA ALA A 234 8.91 -20.29 -12.31
C ALA A 234 8.65 -21.09 -11.03
N LEU A 235 7.57 -21.86 -10.96
CA LEU A 235 7.28 -22.78 -9.86
C LEU A 235 8.33 -23.88 -9.76
N SER A 236 8.74 -24.44 -10.90
CA SER A 236 9.79 -25.47 -10.95
C SER A 236 11.14 -24.90 -10.49
N ALA A 237 11.50 -23.70 -10.94
CA ALA A 237 12.70 -23.00 -10.48
C ALA A 237 12.65 -22.66 -8.99
N HIS A 238 11.47 -22.34 -8.45
CA HIS A 238 11.28 -22.06 -7.03
C HIS A 238 11.36 -23.31 -6.18
N GLN A 239 10.81 -24.44 -6.64
CA GLN A 239 10.94 -25.71 -5.95
C GLN A 239 12.42 -26.10 -5.82
N LEU A 240 13.20 -25.98 -6.91
CA LEU A 240 14.65 -26.19 -6.87
C LEU A 240 15.36 -25.26 -5.87
N TRP A 241 14.91 -24.00 -5.79
CA TRP A 241 15.43 -23.01 -4.85
C TRP A 241 15.15 -23.37 -3.40
N VAL A 242 13.95 -23.86 -3.08
CA VAL A 242 13.64 -24.32 -1.72
C VAL A 242 14.44 -25.58 -1.39
N ASP A 243 14.49 -26.55 -2.30
CA ASP A 243 15.16 -27.84 -2.07
C ASP A 243 16.67 -27.69 -1.85
N HIS A 244 17.28 -26.70 -2.50
CA HIS A 244 18.72 -26.42 -2.39
C HIS A 244 19.06 -25.29 -1.43
N VAL A 245 18.10 -24.83 -0.61
CA VAL A 245 18.30 -23.74 0.36
C VAL A 245 18.93 -22.51 -0.31
N GLY A 246 18.44 -22.18 -1.50
CA GLY A 246 18.86 -21.04 -2.30
C GLY A 246 20.12 -21.19 -3.14
N LYS A 247 20.73 -22.38 -3.21
CA LYS A 247 21.97 -22.61 -4.00
C LYS A 247 21.74 -22.91 -5.49
N ALA A 248 20.52 -23.31 -5.88
CA ALA A 248 20.15 -23.63 -7.26
C ALA A 248 18.70 -23.20 -7.51
N GLY A 249 18.30 -22.97 -8.77
CA GLY A 249 16.97 -22.45 -9.09
C GLY A 249 16.83 -20.94 -8.80
N ALA A 250 15.59 -20.45 -8.75
CA ALA A 250 15.29 -19.04 -8.51
C ALA A 250 14.07 -18.90 -7.59
N ARG A 251 14.12 -17.97 -6.64
CA ARG A 251 12.97 -17.62 -5.80
C ARG A 251 11.80 -17.17 -6.68
N LEU A 252 10.58 -17.59 -6.36
CA LEU A 252 9.38 -17.13 -7.07
C LEU A 252 9.17 -15.64 -6.78
N GLU A 253 9.51 -14.81 -7.75
CA GLU A 253 9.29 -13.37 -7.74
C GLU A 253 8.26 -13.05 -8.82
N MET A 254 6.99 -13.06 -8.44
CA MET A 254 5.87 -12.69 -9.29
C MET A 254 5.13 -11.56 -8.62
N GLN A 255 5.58 -10.35 -8.89
CA GLN A 255 4.93 -9.15 -8.39
C GLN A 255 4.03 -8.61 -9.50
N ARG A 256 2.84 -8.14 -9.16
CA ARG A 256 1.95 -7.46 -10.14
C ARG A 256 1.53 -8.38 -11.28
N ALA A 257 1.51 -9.69 -11.01
CA ALA A 257 1.05 -10.70 -11.95
C ALA A 257 -0.45 -10.97 -11.73
N ASP A 258 -1.15 -11.26 -12.82
CA ASP A 258 -2.48 -11.80 -12.71
C ASP A 258 -2.45 -13.34 -12.81
N LEU A 259 -2.90 -13.96 -11.74
CA LEU A 259 -2.82 -15.37 -11.40
C LEU A 259 -4.21 -15.90 -10.94
N ARG A 260 -5.29 -15.25 -11.36
CA ARG A 260 -6.66 -15.64 -10.97
C ARG A 260 -7.01 -17.02 -11.49
N GLY A 261 -7.66 -17.81 -10.64
CA GLY A 261 -8.02 -19.19 -10.94
C GLY A 261 -6.84 -20.14 -11.15
N CYS A 262 -5.58 -19.65 -11.05
CA CYS A 262 -4.42 -20.53 -11.10
C CYS A 262 -4.39 -21.43 -9.86
N THR A 263 -3.92 -22.66 -10.05
CA THR A 263 -3.71 -23.59 -8.94
C THR A 263 -2.25 -23.56 -8.49
N PHE A 264 -2.11 -23.43 -7.19
CA PHE A 264 -0.92 -23.54 -6.37
C PHE A 264 -1.11 -24.64 -5.32
N ALA A 265 -2.07 -25.54 -5.53
CA ALA A 265 -2.40 -26.57 -4.56
C ALA A 265 -1.19 -27.45 -4.26
N ASN A 266 -0.93 -27.67 -2.97
CA ASN A 266 0.20 -28.44 -2.44
C ASN A 266 1.59 -27.95 -2.88
N GLN A 267 1.70 -26.75 -3.44
CA GLN A 267 2.99 -26.20 -3.87
C GLN A 267 3.80 -25.67 -2.68
N MET A 268 5.12 -25.80 -2.79
CA MET A 268 6.06 -25.17 -1.87
C MET A 268 6.34 -23.75 -2.34
N LEU A 269 5.72 -22.78 -1.67
CA LEU A 269 5.83 -21.35 -1.96
C LEU A 269 6.46 -20.59 -0.79
N SER A 270 7.30 -21.28 -0.02
CA SER A 270 7.94 -20.71 1.17
C SER A 270 8.86 -19.58 0.75
N ALA A 271 8.71 -18.43 1.40
CA ALA A 271 9.33 -17.17 1.01
C ALA A 271 8.99 -16.68 -0.41
N ALA A 272 7.98 -17.19 -1.12
CA ALA A 272 7.61 -16.61 -2.42
C ALA A 272 7.17 -15.15 -2.30
N SER A 273 7.37 -14.37 -3.36
CA SER A 273 6.95 -12.97 -3.47
C SER A 273 5.85 -12.89 -4.52
N LEU A 274 4.62 -12.78 -4.04
CA LEU A 274 3.35 -12.71 -4.77
C LEU A 274 2.60 -11.41 -4.42
N ARG A 275 3.34 -10.35 -4.13
CA ARG A 275 2.82 -9.03 -3.75
C ARG A 275 2.12 -8.36 -4.93
N PHE A 276 1.02 -7.67 -4.64
CA PHE A 276 0.24 -6.95 -5.64
C PHE A 276 -0.27 -7.86 -6.76
N CYS A 277 -0.59 -9.12 -6.49
CA CYS A 277 -1.07 -10.05 -7.53
C CYS A 277 -2.60 -10.12 -7.58
N GLY A 278 -3.13 -10.35 -8.78
CA GLY A 278 -4.51 -10.79 -8.97
C GLY A 278 -4.59 -12.29 -8.70
N LEU A 279 -5.18 -12.71 -7.59
CA LEU A 279 -5.25 -14.12 -7.16
C LEU A 279 -6.69 -14.53 -6.78
N ARG A 280 -7.68 -13.79 -7.27
CA ARG A 280 -9.10 -14.11 -7.08
C ARG A 280 -9.41 -15.52 -7.57
N GLY A 281 -10.05 -16.31 -6.70
CA GLY A 281 -10.38 -17.70 -6.98
C GLY A 281 -9.18 -18.63 -7.19
N ALA A 282 -7.95 -18.19 -6.89
CA ALA A 282 -6.77 -19.05 -6.97
C ALA A 282 -6.85 -20.15 -5.90
N ASP A 283 -6.33 -21.32 -6.24
CA ASP A 283 -6.33 -22.49 -5.36
C ASP A 283 -4.97 -22.65 -4.70
N PHE A 284 -4.88 -22.32 -3.41
CA PHE A 284 -3.73 -22.53 -2.54
C PHE A 284 -3.96 -23.68 -1.55
N SER A 285 -4.89 -24.60 -1.83
CA SER A 285 -5.22 -25.68 -0.90
C SER A 285 -3.99 -26.55 -0.60
N GLY A 286 -3.69 -26.73 0.70
CA GLY A 286 -2.49 -27.44 1.16
C GLY A 286 -1.14 -26.79 0.80
N ALA A 287 -1.12 -25.59 0.21
CA ALA A 287 0.12 -24.91 -0.15
C ALA A 287 0.92 -24.48 1.09
N LYS A 288 2.26 -24.45 0.95
CA LYS A 288 3.17 -23.96 2.00
C LYS A 288 3.67 -22.58 1.64
N LEU A 289 3.12 -21.56 2.28
CA LEU A 289 3.38 -20.12 2.08
C LEU A 289 4.14 -19.51 3.27
N VAL A 290 4.93 -20.32 3.97
CA VAL A 290 5.66 -19.88 5.15
C VAL A 290 6.58 -18.72 4.79
N MET A 291 6.43 -17.58 5.47
CA MET A 291 7.17 -16.33 5.19
C MET A 291 7.02 -15.78 3.76
N ALA A 292 5.99 -16.18 3.01
CA ALA A 292 5.70 -15.60 1.71
C ALA A 292 5.15 -14.16 1.83
N ASP A 293 5.27 -13.36 0.78
CA ASP A 293 4.70 -12.02 0.68
C ASP A 293 3.54 -11.98 -0.31
N LEU A 294 2.32 -11.83 0.19
CA LEU A 294 1.09 -11.63 -0.59
C LEU A 294 0.46 -10.27 -0.28
N SER A 295 1.26 -9.30 0.16
CA SER A 295 0.74 -7.99 0.54
C SER A 295 0.03 -7.31 -0.63
N TYR A 296 -1.12 -6.69 -0.31
CA TYR A 296 -1.98 -5.95 -1.24
C TYR A 296 -2.47 -6.74 -2.47
N SER A 297 -2.42 -8.07 -2.43
CA SER A 297 -2.95 -8.93 -3.48
C SER A 297 -4.47 -9.08 -3.38
N ASP A 298 -5.13 -9.26 -4.53
CA ASP A 298 -6.55 -9.63 -4.60
C ASP A 298 -6.69 -11.14 -4.40
N LEU A 299 -7.11 -11.56 -3.21
CA LEU A 299 -7.28 -12.96 -2.82
C LEU A 299 -8.77 -13.31 -2.64
N ARG A 300 -9.69 -12.54 -3.23
CA ARG A 300 -11.11 -12.78 -3.06
C ARG A 300 -11.49 -14.17 -3.56
N ASP A 301 -12.34 -14.88 -2.82
CA ASP A 301 -12.79 -16.24 -3.15
C ASP A 301 -11.66 -17.26 -3.35
N ALA A 302 -10.41 -16.95 -2.98
CA ALA A 302 -9.29 -17.87 -3.07
C ALA A 302 -9.43 -19.01 -2.05
N ASP A 303 -8.89 -20.19 -2.38
CA ASP A 303 -8.95 -21.39 -1.54
C ASP A 303 -7.62 -21.62 -0.82
N PHE A 304 -7.57 -21.35 0.48
CA PHE A 304 -6.44 -21.63 1.36
C PHE A 304 -6.71 -22.81 2.30
N THR A 305 -7.62 -23.71 1.92
CA THR A 305 -8.00 -24.83 2.80
C THR A 305 -6.76 -25.67 3.17
N SER A 306 -6.50 -25.82 4.46
CA SER A 306 -5.33 -26.52 5.02
C SER A 306 -3.95 -25.97 4.59
N ALA A 307 -3.88 -24.75 4.07
CA ALA A 307 -2.62 -24.10 3.70
C ALA A 307 -1.82 -23.64 4.94
N ASP A 308 -0.50 -23.56 4.81
CA ASP A 308 0.39 -23.00 5.84
C ASP A 308 0.87 -21.59 5.44
N LEU A 309 0.23 -20.57 6.02
CA LEU A 309 0.52 -19.15 5.84
C LEU A 309 1.34 -18.59 7.03
N SER A 310 2.02 -19.46 7.80
CA SER A 310 2.71 -19.00 9.00
C SER A 310 3.80 -17.97 8.67
N GLY A 311 3.78 -16.82 9.33
CA GLY A 311 4.71 -15.73 9.11
C GLY A 311 4.55 -15.00 7.76
N CYS A 312 3.46 -15.25 7.05
CA CYS A 312 3.18 -14.64 5.77
C CYS A 312 2.84 -13.14 5.91
N ASN A 313 3.26 -12.32 4.94
CA ASN A 313 2.86 -10.92 4.84
C ASN A 313 1.60 -10.80 3.96
N LEU A 314 0.45 -10.56 4.58
CA LEU A 314 -0.87 -10.34 3.95
C LEU A 314 -1.36 -8.90 4.16
N ARG A 315 -0.45 -7.98 4.46
CA ARG A 315 -0.80 -6.57 4.73
C ARG A 315 -1.61 -5.99 3.57
N GLY A 316 -2.78 -5.42 3.87
CA GLY A 316 -3.65 -4.77 2.90
C GLY A 316 -4.22 -5.69 1.80
N ALA A 317 -4.06 -7.02 1.92
CA ALA A 317 -4.60 -7.96 0.96
C ALA A 317 -6.13 -8.04 1.07
N ASN A 318 -6.81 -8.35 -0.04
CA ASN A 318 -8.25 -8.51 -0.07
C ASN A 318 -8.63 -10.00 -0.10
N LEU A 319 -8.95 -10.58 1.05
CA LEU A 319 -9.39 -11.96 1.21
C LEU A 319 -10.92 -12.10 1.36
N ALA A 320 -11.71 -11.18 0.81
CA ALA A 320 -13.16 -11.26 0.93
C ALA A 320 -13.70 -12.56 0.30
N GLY A 321 -14.52 -13.31 1.05
CA GLY A 321 -15.05 -14.62 0.62
C GLY A 321 -14.02 -15.75 0.53
N ALA A 322 -12.74 -15.52 0.87
CA ALA A 322 -11.71 -16.55 0.80
C ALA A 322 -11.99 -17.70 1.77
N LYS A 323 -11.61 -18.93 1.37
CA LYS A 323 -11.72 -20.13 2.21
C LYS A 323 -10.41 -20.34 2.94
N LEU A 324 -10.40 -20.19 4.25
CA LEU A 324 -9.23 -20.37 5.12
C LEU A 324 -9.45 -21.55 6.09
N TRP A 325 -10.33 -22.50 5.75
CA TRP A 325 -10.66 -23.62 6.62
C TRP A 325 -9.39 -24.43 6.95
N ARG A 326 -9.07 -24.61 8.24
CA ARG A 326 -7.86 -25.30 8.73
C ARG A 326 -6.53 -24.68 8.31
N ALA A 327 -6.55 -23.44 7.80
CA ALA A 327 -5.32 -22.74 7.44
C ALA A 327 -4.51 -22.36 8.70
N ARG A 328 -3.18 -22.41 8.61
CA ARG A 328 -2.28 -21.96 9.68
C ARG A 328 -1.78 -20.56 9.36
N LEU A 329 -2.10 -19.59 10.20
CA LEU A 329 -1.66 -18.19 10.09
C LEU A 329 -0.85 -17.81 11.34
N ASN A 330 -0.03 -18.72 11.85
CA ASN A 330 0.68 -18.54 13.11
C ASN A 330 1.97 -17.73 12.93
N ALA A 331 2.47 -17.16 14.03
CA ALA A 331 3.84 -16.67 14.04
C ALA A 331 4.84 -17.83 13.92
N VAL A 332 5.89 -17.63 13.11
CA VAL A 332 7.00 -18.57 12.97
C VAL A 332 8.10 -18.19 13.94
N ASP A 333 8.61 -19.15 14.70
CA ASP A 333 9.83 -18.95 15.47
C ASP A 333 11.04 -19.07 14.54
N VAL A 334 11.72 -17.96 14.31
CA VAL A 334 12.85 -17.89 13.37
C VAL A 334 14.11 -18.54 13.96
N VAL A 335 14.25 -18.51 15.29
CA VAL A 335 15.46 -18.97 16.00
C VAL A 335 15.23 -20.34 16.63
N GLY A 336 13.98 -20.71 16.93
CA GLY A 336 13.59 -21.98 17.55
C GLY A 336 13.64 -21.97 19.08
N ASP A 337 13.97 -20.83 19.69
CA ASP A 337 14.06 -20.61 21.15
C ASP A 337 12.95 -19.70 21.69
N GLY A 338 12.00 -19.29 20.85
CA GLY A 338 10.89 -18.40 21.15
C GLY A 338 11.27 -16.92 21.23
N SER A 339 12.54 -16.56 21.07
CA SER A 339 13.05 -15.18 21.23
C SER A 339 12.66 -14.28 20.07
N ARG A 340 12.62 -14.81 18.85
CA ARG A 340 12.36 -14.06 17.62
C ARG A 340 11.22 -14.67 16.83
N MET A 341 10.03 -14.16 17.11
CA MET A 341 8.81 -14.60 16.46
C MET A 341 8.48 -13.69 15.29
N TRP A 342 8.22 -14.29 14.14
CA TRP A 342 7.83 -13.62 12.91
C TRP A 342 6.33 -13.82 12.70
N PRO A 343 5.48 -12.83 13.03
CA PRO A 343 4.04 -12.98 12.96
C PRO A 343 3.53 -12.97 11.52
N THR A 344 2.40 -13.64 11.29
CA THR A 344 1.60 -13.40 10.09
C THR A 344 0.99 -12.00 10.15
N ASN A 345 1.22 -11.20 9.11
CA ASN A 345 0.83 -9.79 9.09
C ASN A 345 -0.43 -9.60 8.24
N LEU A 346 -1.59 -9.43 8.89
CA LEU A 346 -2.87 -9.16 8.24
C LEU A 346 -3.26 -7.67 8.33
N ALA A 347 -2.34 -6.78 8.73
CA ALA A 347 -2.69 -5.39 8.99
C ALA A 347 -3.35 -4.72 7.77
N GLY A 348 -4.54 -4.15 7.95
CA GLY A 348 -5.32 -3.50 6.89
C GLY A 348 -5.92 -4.44 5.85
N ALA A 349 -5.84 -5.76 6.02
CA ALA A 349 -6.45 -6.71 5.11
C ALA A 349 -7.98 -6.75 5.26
N SER A 350 -8.69 -7.13 4.20
CA SER A 350 -10.14 -7.36 4.25
C SER A 350 -10.42 -8.86 4.23
N LEU A 351 -11.02 -9.42 5.27
CA LEU A 351 -11.49 -10.81 5.35
C LEU A 351 -13.02 -10.88 5.34
N THR A 352 -13.69 -9.90 4.74
CA THR A 352 -15.15 -9.84 4.75
C THR A 352 -15.79 -11.11 4.19
N GLY A 353 -16.63 -11.77 4.98
CA GLY A 353 -17.28 -13.04 4.58
C GLY A 353 -16.35 -14.26 4.45
N ALA A 354 -15.07 -14.16 4.84
CA ALA A 354 -14.12 -15.26 4.73
C ALA A 354 -14.44 -16.41 5.70
N ASP A 355 -14.09 -17.63 5.31
CA ASP A 355 -14.30 -18.84 6.10
C ASP A 355 -13.04 -19.26 6.85
N LEU A 356 -12.92 -18.87 8.12
CA LEU A 356 -11.80 -19.12 9.02
C LEU A 356 -12.09 -20.24 10.03
N ARG A 357 -13.10 -21.09 9.81
CA ARG A 357 -13.37 -22.22 10.71
C ARG A 357 -12.10 -23.06 10.85
N ASP A 358 -11.75 -23.43 12.08
CA ASP A 358 -10.57 -24.24 12.44
C ASP A 358 -9.22 -23.68 11.96
N ALA A 359 -9.17 -22.45 11.44
CA ALA A 359 -7.91 -21.76 11.17
C ALA A 359 -7.20 -21.41 12.48
N SER A 360 -5.89 -21.22 12.46
CA SER A 360 -5.12 -20.80 13.63
C SER A 360 -4.46 -19.45 13.36
N LEU A 361 -4.81 -18.42 14.12
CA LEU A 361 -4.23 -17.06 14.00
C LEU A 361 -3.34 -16.71 15.20
N ALA A 362 -2.70 -17.70 15.82
CA ALA A 362 -1.92 -17.50 17.03
C ALA A 362 -0.77 -16.51 16.76
N ARG A 363 -0.78 -15.39 17.49
CA ARG A 363 0.18 -14.27 17.38
C ARG A 363 0.20 -13.59 16.01
N ALA A 364 -0.89 -13.68 15.24
CA ALA A 364 -1.07 -12.89 14.03
C ALA A 364 -1.36 -11.42 14.37
N VAL A 365 -0.93 -10.51 13.50
CA VAL A 365 -1.16 -9.07 13.61
C VAL A 365 -2.39 -8.70 12.79
N LEU A 366 -3.47 -8.23 13.44
CA LEU A 366 -4.75 -7.90 12.78
C LEU A 366 -5.10 -6.40 12.81
N HIS A 367 -4.12 -5.50 12.95
CA HIS A 367 -4.42 -4.07 13.04
C HIS A 367 -5.13 -3.51 11.79
N GLY A 368 -6.31 -2.91 11.96
CA GLY A 368 -7.12 -2.34 10.86
C GLY A 368 -7.71 -3.39 9.93
N THR A 369 -7.72 -4.66 10.31
CA THR A 369 -8.25 -5.76 9.49
C THR A 369 -9.77 -5.76 9.54
N ASP A 370 -10.45 -5.85 8.40
CA ASP A 370 -11.91 -5.98 8.35
C ASP A 370 -12.32 -7.46 8.49
N LEU A 371 -12.95 -7.79 9.62
CA LEU A 371 -13.43 -9.13 9.96
C LEU A 371 -14.97 -9.23 9.86
N THR A 372 -15.63 -8.32 9.14
CA THR A 372 -17.09 -8.33 9.01
C THR A 372 -17.60 -9.63 8.39
N ALA A 373 -18.60 -10.26 9.03
CA ALA A 373 -19.26 -11.47 8.55
C ALA A 373 -18.35 -12.71 8.33
N ILE A 374 -17.21 -12.79 9.00
CA ILE A 374 -16.36 -13.99 8.97
C ILE A 374 -17.10 -15.21 9.57
N LYS A 375 -16.76 -16.40 9.07
CA LYS A 375 -17.11 -17.68 9.72
C LYS A 375 -15.92 -18.13 10.53
N SER A 376 -16.08 -18.38 11.83
CA SER A 376 -14.98 -18.80 12.72
C SER A 376 -15.43 -19.92 13.66
N SER A 377 -14.47 -20.67 14.22
CA SER A 377 -14.70 -21.59 15.34
C SER A 377 -14.08 -21.03 16.63
N ALA A 378 -14.40 -21.62 17.79
CA ALA A 378 -14.04 -21.08 19.11
C ALA A 378 -12.52 -20.88 19.31
N HIS A 379 -11.68 -21.58 18.54
CA HIS A 379 -10.23 -21.53 18.67
C HIS A 379 -9.56 -20.63 17.63
N THR A 380 -10.30 -20.16 16.62
CA THR A 380 -9.76 -19.45 15.47
C THR A 380 -8.95 -18.21 15.85
N LEU A 381 -9.50 -17.39 16.76
CA LEU A 381 -8.92 -16.11 17.15
C LEU A 381 -8.05 -16.20 18.42
N LYS A 382 -7.84 -17.40 18.96
CA LYS A 382 -7.11 -17.56 20.23
C LYS A 382 -5.66 -17.12 20.06
N GLY A 383 -5.23 -16.16 20.88
CA GLY A 383 -3.87 -15.63 20.87
C GLY A 383 -3.54 -14.69 19.71
N ALA A 384 -4.52 -14.26 18.91
CA ALA A 384 -4.34 -13.23 17.89
C ALA A 384 -4.41 -11.82 18.50
N ASP A 385 -3.67 -10.85 17.95
CA ASP A 385 -3.76 -9.45 18.38
C ASP A 385 -4.96 -8.75 17.72
N LEU A 386 -6.07 -8.66 18.45
CA LEU A 386 -7.32 -8.06 18.00
C LEU A 386 -7.47 -6.56 18.33
N SER A 387 -6.45 -5.92 18.93
CA SER A 387 -6.54 -4.58 19.53
C SER A 387 -7.09 -3.48 18.61
N LEU A 388 -6.99 -3.66 17.29
CA LEU A 388 -7.40 -2.68 16.27
C LEU A 388 -8.16 -3.31 15.09
N ALA A 389 -8.72 -4.51 15.24
CA ALA A 389 -9.52 -5.13 14.17
C ALA A 389 -10.92 -4.50 14.07
N LEU A 390 -11.48 -4.44 12.85
CA LEU A 390 -12.80 -3.88 12.54
C LEU A 390 -13.82 -5.02 12.33
N GLY A 391 -15.11 -4.75 12.54
CA GLY A 391 -16.19 -5.64 12.08
C GLY A 391 -16.51 -6.86 12.96
N LEU A 392 -15.85 -7.03 14.11
CA LEU A 392 -16.22 -8.07 15.09
C LEU A 392 -17.47 -7.64 15.88
N GLY A 393 -18.58 -8.37 15.73
CA GLY A 393 -19.77 -8.18 16.57
C GLY A 393 -19.46 -8.40 18.05
N GLY A 394 -20.13 -7.65 18.94
CA GLY A 394 -19.82 -7.60 20.38
C GLY A 394 -19.80 -8.94 21.12
N ALA A 395 -20.46 -9.99 20.61
CA ALA A 395 -20.44 -11.33 21.19
C ALA A 395 -19.11 -12.08 20.96
N VAL A 396 -18.41 -11.83 19.84
CA VAL A 396 -17.14 -12.51 19.51
C VAL A 396 -15.96 -11.89 20.26
N ALA A 397 -15.97 -10.57 20.46
CA ALA A 397 -14.96 -9.85 21.24
C ALA A 397 -14.93 -10.28 22.72
N VAL A 398 -16.10 -10.55 23.31
CA VAL A 398 -16.22 -10.95 24.73
C VAL A 398 -15.77 -12.40 24.97
N ALA A 399 -15.93 -13.29 23.98
CA ALA A 399 -15.50 -14.69 24.09
C ALA A 399 -13.97 -14.85 24.00
N VAL A 400 -13.28 -13.96 23.27
CA VAL A 400 -11.81 -14.01 23.08
C VAL A 400 -11.06 -13.29 24.21
N GLY A 401 -11.66 -12.27 24.84
CA GLY A 401 -11.04 -11.52 25.94
C GLY A 401 -11.03 -12.21 27.31
N ARG A 402 -11.58 -13.43 27.45
CA ARG A 402 -11.77 -14.14 28.73
C ARG A 402 -11.08 -15.52 28.82
N ALA A 403 -10.19 -15.88 27.89
CA ALA A 403 -9.51 -17.19 27.89
C ALA A 403 -7.99 -17.09 27.88
#